data_AF-A0A1I8C5R5-F1
#
_entry.id   AF-A0A1I8C5R5-F1
#
_cell.length_a   1.000
_cell.length_b   1.000
_cell.length_c   1.000
_cell.angle_alpha   90.00
_cell.angle_beta   90.00
_cell.angle_gamma   90.00
#
_symmetry.space_group_name_H-M   'P 1'
#
loop_
_entity.id
_entity.type
_entity.pdbx_description
1 polymer ?
#
loop_
_entity_poly.entity_id
_entity_poly.type
_entity_poly.pdbx_seq_one_letter_code
_entity_poly.pdbx_strand_id
1 'polypeptide(L)'
;MDTNETINNIDEYYFDEDETPRRTEAEPYYMKITGLNNGCTCIDLMIFGNTIGNPIIVDLASDGGTGVYLFSDEVSYRNFKHRINNTHAIPLQNGLETTFTIEGDKRMEIQFGMNMEQLSNMMGSI
;
A
#
# COMPACT_ATOMS: atom_id res chain seq x y z
N MET A 1 24.93 30.60 -37.14
CA MET A 1 24.39 31.04 -35.84
C MET A 1 23.39 29.99 -35.41
N ASP A 2 23.48 29.60 -34.15
CA ASP A 2 22.71 28.62 -33.37
C ASP A 2 21.20 28.58 -33.71
N THR A 3 20.45 27.48 -33.54
CA THR A 3 20.16 26.86 -32.24
C THR A 3 19.58 25.43 -32.33
N ASN A 4 19.91 24.63 -31.31
CA ASN A 4 19.14 23.48 -30.79
C ASN A 4 17.62 23.68 -30.83
N GLU A 5 16.86 22.68 -31.28
CA GLU A 5 15.51 22.40 -30.75
C GLU A 5 15.25 20.89 -30.63
N THR A 6 15.51 20.41 -29.41
CA THR A 6 14.70 19.53 -28.55
C THR A 6 13.68 18.60 -29.19
N ILE A 7 13.90 17.31 -28.99
CA ILE A 7 12.94 16.21 -29.13
C ILE A 7 11.78 16.43 -28.13
N ASN A 8 10.55 16.57 -28.63
CA ASN A 8 9.32 16.42 -27.86
C ASN A 8 8.32 15.59 -28.69
N ASN A 9 8.49 14.27 -28.73
CA ASN A 9 7.38 13.38 -29.05
C ASN A 9 6.51 13.27 -27.80
N ILE A 10 5.54 14.17 -27.70
CA ILE A 10 4.41 14.02 -26.78
C ILE A 10 3.47 13.06 -27.48
N ASP A 11 3.51 11.78 -27.10
CA ASP A 11 2.48 10.83 -27.52
C ASP A 11 1.13 11.33 -26.98
N GLU A 12 0.24 11.60 -27.92
CA GLU A 12 -1.12 12.08 -27.75
C GLU A 12 -1.93 11.13 -26.87
N TYR A 13 -2.25 11.55 -25.64
CA TYR A 13 -3.35 10.95 -24.89
C TYR A 13 -4.65 11.49 -25.49
N TYR A 14 -5.31 10.68 -26.32
CA TYR A 14 -6.72 10.88 -26.66
C TYR A 14 -7.55 10.71 -25.39
N PHE A 15 -8.02 11.82 -24.82
CA PHE A 15 -9.10 11.80 -23.85
C PHE A 15 -10.42 11.86 -24.62
N ASP A 16 -11.15 10.74 -24.69
CA ASP A 16 -12.54 10.75 -25.12
C ASP A 16 -13.37 11.52 -24.08
N GLU A 17 -13.88 12.70 -24.46
CA GLU A 17 -14.59 13.65 -23.59
C GLU A 17 -16.04 13.25 -23.25
N ASP A 18 -16.48 12.02 -23.57
CA ASP A 18 -17.86 11.56 -23.32
C ASP A 18 -17.97 10.29 -22.45
N GLU A 19 -16.90 9.87 -21.80
CA GLU A 19 -17.02 8.91 -20.70
C GLU A 19 -17.06 9.68 -19.38
N THR A 20 -18.24 9.78 -18.76
CA THR A 20 -18.28 9.85 -17.29
C THR A 20 -17.29 8.82 -16.80
N PRO A 21 -16.24 9.16 -16.01
CA PRO A 21 -15.26 8.18 -15.62
C PRO A 21 -16.04 7.08 -14.91
N ARG A 22 -16.21 5.94 -15.59
CA ARG A 22 -16.62 4.73 -14.92
C ARG A 22 -15.56 4.63 -13.85
N ARG A 23 -15.97 4.69 -12.58
CA ARG A 23 -15.12 4.21 -11.50
C ARG A 23 -14.84 2.77 -11.90
N THR A 24 -13.77 2.54 -12.64
CA THR A 24 -13.10 1.26 -12.64
C THR A 24 -12.81 1.06 -11.17
N GLU A 25 -13.54 0.16 -10.58
CA GLU A 25 -13.33 -0.26 -9.21
C GLU A 25 -11.94 -0.85 -9.17
N ALA A 26 -10.95 0.02 -8.96
CA ALA A 26 -9.58 -0.38 -8.79
C ALA A 26 -9.55 -1.16 -7.48
N GLU A 27 -9.62 -2.47 -7.63
CA GLU A 27 -9.39 -3.46 -6.60
C GLU A 27 -8.14 -3.08 -5.80
N PRO A 28 -8.26 -2.79 -4.50
CA PRO A 28 -7.14 -2.31 -3.71
C PRO A 28 -6.12 -3.43 -3.50
N TYR A 29 -4.88 -3.03 -3.28
CA TYR A 29 -3.78 -3.96 -2.99
C TYR A 29 -3.55 -3.96 -1.49
N TYR A 30 -3.26 -5.12 -0.91
CA TYR A 30 -2.84 -5.20 0.48
C TYR A 30 -1.48 -5.87 0.66
N MET A 31 -0.83 -5.54 1.77
CA MET A 31 0.36 -6.20 2.26
C MET A 31 0.21 -6.49 3.75
N LYS A 32 0.37 -7.76 4.13
CA LYS A 32 0.37 -8.23 5.51
C LYS A 32 1.81 -8.44 5.98
N ILE A 33 2.12 -7.86 7.14
CA ILE A 33 3.38 -8.09 7.84
C ILE A 33 3.12 -8.68 9.23
N THR A 34 4.03 -9.52 9.72
CA THR A 34 3.95 -10.15 11.04
C THR A 34 5.28 -10.12 11.78
N GLY A 35 5.28 -10.56 13.03
CA GLY A 35 6.47 -10.56 13.88
C GLY A 35 6.79 -9.20 14.49
N LEU A 36 5.81 -8.29 14.49
CA LEU A 36 5.91 -7.00 15.16
C LEU A 36 6.02 -7.21 16.68
N ASN A 37 6.84 -6.39 17.33
CA ASN A 37 6.95 -6.41 18.78
C ASN A 37 5.74 -5.72 19.44
N ASN A 38 5.44 -6.07 20.69
CA ASN A 38 4.33 -5.47 21.46
C ASN A 38 4.47 -3.95 21.68
N GLY A 39 5.63 -3.36 21.37
CA GLY A 39 5.87 -1.93 21.44
C GLY A 39 5.46 -1.18 20.17
N CYS A 40 5.18 -1.89 19.07
CA CYS A 40 4.74 -1.32 17.82
C CYS A 40 3.28 -0.90 17.92
N THR A 41 2.98 0.33 17.51
CA THR A 41 1.63 0.87 17.48
C THR A 41 1.17 1.07 16.03
N CYS A 42 -0.15 1.16 15.84
CA CYS A 42 -0.72 1.51 14.53
C CYS A 42 -0.18 2.86 14.01
N ILE A 43 0.14 3.81 14.91
CA ILE A 43 0.74 5.09 14.53
C ILE A 43 2.14 4.90 13.94
N ASP A 44 2.95 4.00 14.51
CA ASP A 44 4.30 3.70 14.00
C ASP A 44 4.21 3.11 12.58
N LEU A 45 3.30 2.16 12.37
CA LEU A 45 3.04 1.59 11.04
C LEU A 45 2.56 2.67 10.05
N MET A 46 1.67 3.56 10.47
CA MET A 46 1.16 4.65 9.63
C MET A 46 2.28 5.61 9.20
N ILE A 47 3.12 6.06 10.14
CA ILE A 47 4.25 6.96 9.85
C ILE A 47 5.25 6.27 8.90
N PHE A 48 5.63 5.04 9.21
CA PHE A 48 6.52 4.26 8.37
C PHE A 48 5.94 4.08 6.96
N GLY A 49 4.69 3.68 6.86
CA GLY A 49 4.05 3.43 5.58
C GLY A 49 3.92 4.68 4.72
N ASN A 50 3.58 5.82 5.32
CA ASN A 50 3.56 7.11 4.63
C ASN A 50 4.94 7.56 4.14
N THR A 51 6.00 7.17 4.84
CA THR A 51 7.38 7.46 4.42
C THR A 51 7.76 6.71 3.15
N ILE A 52 7.32 5.46 3.00
CA ILE A 52 7.79 4.60 1.91
C ILE A 52 6.82 4.44 0.74
N GLY A 53 5.50 4.50 0.93
CA GLY A 53 4.58 4.22 -0.19
C GLY A 53 3.14 4.68 -0.01
N ASN A 54 2.86 5.50 1.01
CA ASN A 54 1.58 6.20 1.20
C ASN A 54 0.33 5.28 1.12
N PRO A 55 0.23 4.27 2.01
CA PRO A 55 -0.95 3.43 2.11
C PRO A 55 -2.20 4.25 2.49
N ILE A 56 -3.36 3.85 1.97
CA ILE A 56 -4.65 4.49 2.28
C ILE A 56 -5.22 4.05 3.63
N ILE A 57 -4.93 2.82 4.04
CA ILE A 57 -5.34 2.26 5.34
C ILE A 57 -4.14 1.51 5.91
N VAL A 58 -3.94 1.72 7.20
CA VAL A 58 -2.99 0.96 8.00
C VAL A 58 -3.75 0.44 9.21
N ASP A 59 -3.62 -0.84 9.48
CA ASP A 59 -4.22 -1.48 10.64
C ASP A 59 -3.19 -2.32 11.39
N LEU A 60 -3.37 -2.43 12.71
CA LEU A 60 -2.58 -3.28 13.59
C LEU A 60 -3.55 -4.19 14.33
N ALA A 61 -3.33 -5.49 14.22
CA ALA A 61 -4.12 -6.48 14.90
C ALA A 61 -4.09 -6.30 16.42
N SER A 62 -5.13 -6.80 17.08
CA SER A 62 -5.27 -6.67 18.53
C SER A 62 -4.15 -7.36 19.32
N ASP A 63 -3.47 -8.33 18.69
CA ASP A 63 -2.30 -9.02 19.23
C ASP A 63 -1.02 -8.17 19.19
N GLY A 64 -1.01 -7.05 18.46
CA GLY A 64 0.14 -6.17 18.24
C GLY A 64 1.25 -6.79 17.37
N GLY A 65 1.08 -8.03 16.91
CA GLY A 65 2.07 -8.80 16.17
C GLY A 65 1.88 -8.77 14.66
N THR A 66 0.70 -8.35 14.19
CA THR A 66 0.31 -8.36 12.78
C THR A 66 -0.13 -6.97 12.31
N GLY A 67 0.45 -6.48 11.20
CA GLY A 67 0.10 -5.22 10.57
C GLY A 67 -0.38 -5.40 9.13
N VAL A 68 -1.30 -4.57 8.68
CA VAL A 68 -1.82 -4.57 7.30
C VAL A 68 -1.72 -3.18 6.70
N TYR A 69 -1.22 -3.12 5.47
CA TYR A 69 -1.22 -1.92 4.63
C TYR A 69 -2.14 -2.12 3.44
N LEU A 70 -2.99 -1.14 3.15
CA LEU A 70 -3.86 -1.12 1.99
C LEU A 70 -3.48 0.03 1.05
N PHE A 71 -3.57 -0.19 -0.26
CA PHE A 71 -3.26 0.78 -1.31
C PHE A 71 -4.40 0.84 -2.33
N SER A 72 -4.75 2.04 -2.77
CA SER A 72 -5.80 2.27 -3.78
C SER A 72 -5.36 1.93 -5.21
N ASP A 73 -4.06 1.86 -5.47
CA ASP A 73 -3.50 1.70 -6.80
C ASP A 73 -2.23 0.86 -6.79
N GLU A 74 -1.94 0.27 -7.96
CA GLU A 74 -0.82 -0.65 -8.12
C GLU A 74 0.54 0.04 -8.02
N VAL A 75 0.63 1.32 -8.41
CA VAL A 75 1.89 2.07 -8.43
C VAL A 75 2.38 2.32 -7.01
N SER A 76 1.50 2.83 -6.14
CA SER A 76 1.76 3.04 -4.72
C SER A 76 2.16 1.73 -4.03
N TYR A 77 1.40 0.65 -4.29
CA TYR A 77 1.71 -0.68 -3.76
C TYR A 77 3.07 -1.22 -4.24
N ARG A 78 3.39 -1.14 -5.54
CA ARG A 78 4.67 -1.61 -6.07
C ARG A 78 5.85 -0.81 -5.51
N ASN A 79 5.70 0.50 -5.36
CA ASN A 79 6.70 1.37 -4.74
C ASN A 79 6.93 0.99 -3.27
N PHE A 80 5.85 0.78 -2.52
CA PHE A 80 5.92 0.31 -1.15
C PHE A 80 6.62 -1.04 -1.07
N LYS A 81 6.19 -2.03 -1.87
CA LYS A 81 6.75 -3.38 -1.94
C LYS A 81 8.25 -3.34 -2.23
N HIS A 82 8.69 -2.51 -3.17
CA HIS A 82 10.10 -2.39 -3.47
C HIS A 82 10.91 -1.89 -2.26
N ARG A 83 10.42 -0.87 -1.55
CA ARG A 83 11.13 -0.26 -0.42
C ARG A 83 11.09 -1.11 0.84
N ILE A 84 9.95 -1.70 1.17
CA ILE A 84 9.81 -2.54 2.37
C ILE A 84 10.66 -3.81 2.29
N ASN A 85 10.83 -4.40 1.09
CA ASN A 85 11.73 -5.55 0.89
C ASN A 85 13.21 -5.21 1.14
N ASN A 86 13.58 -3.92 1.06
CA ASN A 86 14.93 -3.43 1.34
C ASN A 86 15.02 -2.81 2.75
N THR A 87 13.95 -2.89 3.55
CA THR A 87 13.91 -2.35 4.91
C THR A 87 14.15 -3.46 5.91
N HIS A 88 15.10 -3.25 6.83
CA HIS A 88 15.44 -4.23 7.86
C HIS A 88 14.45 -4.23 9.04
N ALA A 89 14.01 -3.05 9.47
CA ALA A 89 13.17 -2.85 10.63
C ALA A 89 12.33 -1.57 10.50
N ILE A 90 11.24 -1.50 11.25
CA ILE A 90 10.39 -0.32 11.37
C ILE A 90 10.86 0.47 12.61
N PRO A 91 11.25 1.74 12.45
CA PRO A 91 11.57 2.60 13.59
C PRO A 91 10.29 2.95 14.35
N LEU A 92 10.36 2.89 15.67
CA LEU A 92 9.26 3.19 16.58
C LEU A 92 9.43 4.59 17.16
N GLN A 93 8.32 5.26 17.50
CA GLN A 93 8.36 6.59 18.11
C GLN A 93 9.07 6.65 19.48
N ASN A 94 9.21 5.50 20.16
CA ASN A 94 9.96 5.41 21.40
C ASN A 94 11.49 5.30 21.20
N GLY A 95 11.98 5.37 19.96
CA GLY A 95 13.40 5.28 19.61
C GLY A 95 13.95 3.85 19.50
N LEU A 96 13.10 2.84 19.65
CA LEU A 96 13.44 1.44 19.35
C LEU A 96 13.07 1.09 17.90
N GLU A 97 13.31 -0.16 17.53
CA GLU A 97 12.95 -0.70 16.23
C GLU A 97 12.19 -2.02 16.40
N THR A 98 11.31 -2.35 15.47
CA THR A 98 10.71 -3.68 15.35
C THR A 98 11.08 -4.34 14.03
N THR A 99 11.50 -5.60 14.10
CA THR A 99 11.61 -6.43 12.90
C THR A 99 10.23 -6.87 12.46
N PHE A 100 10.15 -7.37 11.23
CA PHE A 100 8.91 -7.91 10.67
C PHE A 100 9.24 -8.95 9.58
N THR A 101 8.24 -9.73 9.21
CA THR A 101 8.24 -10.62 8.05
C THR A 101 7.05 -10.28 7.16
N ILE A 102 7.24 -10.27 5.84
CA ILE A 102 6.14 -10.12 4.89
C ILE A 102 5.49 -11.50 4.72
N GLU A 103 4.28 -11.66 5.24
CA GLU A 103 3.56 -12.95 5.20
C GLU A 103 2.80 -13.13 3.89
N GLY A 104 2.32 -12.02 3.31
CA GLY A 104 1.65 -12.07 2.02
C GLY A 104 1.27 -10.71 1.50
N ASP A 105 1.14 -10.64 0.19
CA ASP A 105 0.67 -9.47 -0.53
C ASP A 105 -0.14 -9.90 -1.74
N LYS A 106 -1.34 -9.33 -1.89
CA LYS A 106 -2.24 -9.67 -3.00
C LYS A 106 -3.02 -8.45 -3.44
N ARG A 107 -3.40 -8.46 -4.72
CA ARG A 107 -4.52 -7.66 -5.21
C ARG A 107 -5.81 -8.25 -4.61
N MET A 108 -6.64 -7.41 -3.99
CA MET A 108 -7.92 -7.86 -3.47
C MET A 108 -8.91 -7.92 -4.62
N GLU A 109 -9.21 -9.12 -5.11
CA GLU A 109 -10.39 -9.31 -5.97
C GLU A 109 -11.64 -9.02 -5.12
N ILE A 110 -12.12 -7.77 -5.13
CA ILE A 110 -13.38 -7.44 -4.47
C ILE A 110 -14.48 -7.92 -5.41
N GLN A 111 -14.97 -9.13 -5.17
CA GLN A 111 -16.28 -9.53 -5.69
C GLN A 111 -17.34 -8.56 -5.14
N PHE A 112 -18.03 -7.86 -6.05
CA PHE A 112 -19.17 -7.01 -5.74
C PHE A 112 -20.13 -7.71 -4.77
N GLY A 113 -20.43 -7.04 -3.64
CA GLY A 113 -21.34 -7.55 -2.61
C GLY A 113 -20.67 -8.17 -1.38
N MET A 114 -19.34 -8.13 -1.27
CA MET A 114 -18.66 -8.55 -0.04
C MET A 114 -18.83 -7.56 1.11
N ASN A 115 -19.22 -8.08 2.28
CA ASN A 115 -19.32 -7.31 3.51
C ASN A 115 -17.97 -7.26 4.25
N MET A 116 -17.86 -6.38 5.26
CA MET A 116 -16.64 -6.19 6.07
C MET A 116 -16.15 -7.48 6.76
N GLU A 117 -17.06 -8.40 7.06
CA GLU A 117 -16.74 -9.68 7.69
C GLU A 117 -16.06 -10.64 6.70
N GLN A 118 -16.51 -10.65 5.44
CA GLN A 118 -15.88 -11.40 4.36
C GLN A 118 -14.50 -10.84 4.00
N LEU A 119 -14.35 -9.51 4.00
CA LEU A 119 -13.05 -8.84 3.86
C LEU A 119 -12.09 -9.23 4.99
N SER A 120 -12.55 -9.21 6.24
CA SER A 120 -11.75 -9.63 7.41
C SER A 120 -11.31 -11.09 7.30
N ASN A 121 -12.20 -12.00 6.88
CA ASN A 121 -11.89 -13.41 6.68
C ASN A 121 -10.88 -13.67 5.55
N MET A 122 -10.90 -12.87 4.48
CA MET A 122 -9.91 -12.96 3.40
C MET A 122 -8.52 -12.44 3.83
N MET A 123 -8.46 -11.47 4.74
CA MET A 123 -7.19 -10.97 5.28
C MET A 123 -6.57 -11.89 6.33
N GLY A 124 -7.26 -12.98 6.70
CA GLY A 124 -6.90 -13.87 7.79
C GLY A 124 -7.21 -13.18 9.11
N SER A 125 -8.07 -13.79 9.92
CA SER A 125 -8.58 -13.24 11.18
C SER A 125 -7.55 -12.42 11.96
N ILE A 126 -7.87 -11.14 12.14
CA ILE A 126 -7.18 -10.14 12.98
C ILE A 126 -7.56 -10.38 14.45
#